data_AF-A0A2N1PEQ7-F1
#
_entry.id   AF-A0A2N1PEQ7-F1
#
_cell.length_a   1.000
_cell.length_b   1.000
_cell.length_c   1.000
_cell.angle_alpha   90.00
_cell.angle_beta   90.00
_cell.angle_gamma   90.00
#
_symmetry.space_group_name_H-M   'P 1'
#
loop_
_entity.id
_entity.type
_entity.pdbx_description
1 polymer ?
#
loop_
_entity_poly.entity_id
_entity_poly.type
_entity_poly.pdbx_seq_one_letter_code
_entity_poly.pdbx_strand_id
1 'polypeptide(L)'
;MKSKINWRYFNILVVLLIIYMIYVLSPLWGNIIKKVFWAFLPVITAFIVAFIFNPMVTWLEKKIKIPRIFAILTIYVSIIAFVLFIVFVLVKPYIDDLGNLSVGVINLLEQIGNLFNVDTTTIQAQAVEVLNSIYSSIFNFFTASGDAASLVFNVVLSGAVIVIVGIIFLLNFETIIQKTKEWLLLRESNQMYQYVSTLYHDLTNYLVAEIIIAGIQFIEYAGLFFIIGLFIPEYMTYALVLGVCVAMFSLVPYFG
;
A
#
# COMPACT_ATOMS: atom_id res chain seq x y z
N MET A 1 -49.38 48.86 -4.94
CA MET A 1 -48.65 48.38 -3.74
C MET A 1 -47.33 47.78 -4.21
N LYS A 2 -46.18 48.42 -3.96
CA LYS A 2 -44.87 47.86 -4.32
C LYS A 2 -44.47 46.89 -3.20
N SER A 3 -44.56 45.59 -3.44
CA SER A 3 -44.09 44.58 -2.50
C SER A 3 -42.57 44.75 -2.33
N LYS A 4 -42.13 45.24 -1.17
CA LYS A 4 -40.71 45.32 -0.84
C LYS A 4 -40.18 43.89 -0.80
N ILE A 5 -39.31 43.54 -1.75
CA ILE A 5 -38.62 42.25 -1.75
C ILE A 5 -37.90 42.11 -0.42
N ASN A 6 -38.18 41.02 0.28
CA ASN A 6 -37.53 40.71 1.52
C ASN A 6 -36.17 40.07 1.20
N TRP A 7 -35.11 40.88 1.36
CA TRP A 7 -33.73 40.53 1.03
C TRP A 7 -33.21 39.25 1.70
N ARG A 8 -33.77 38.85 2.85
CA ARG A 8 -33.41 37.59 3.50
C ARG A 8 -33.86 36.37 2.68
N TYR A 9 -35.11 36.38 2.20
CA TYR A 9 -35.63 35.32 1.36
C TYR A 9 -34.93 35.29 -0.01
N PHE A 10 -34.62 36.47 -0.57
CA PHE A 10 -33.86 36.56 -1.82
C PHE A 10 -32.46 35.93 -1.69
N ASN A 11 -31.71 36.24 -0.63
CA ASN A 11 -30.39 35.65 -0.39
C ASN A 11 -30.45 34.13 -0.20
N ILE A 12 -31.45 33.63 0.53
CA ILE A 12 -31.67 32.18 0.70
C ILE A 12 -31.95 31.52 -0.67
N LEU A 13 -32.77 32.15 -1.50
CA LEU A 13 -33.11 31.67 -2.85
C LEU A 13 -31.87 31.63 -3.76
N VAL A 14 -31.02 32.67 -3.70
CA VAL A 14 -29.75 32.72 -4.44
C VAL A 14 -28.79 31.63 -3.96
N VAL A 15 -28.66 31.41 -2.65
CA VAL A 15 -27.82 30.33 -2.10
C VAL A 15 -28.34 28.95 -2.54
N LEU A 16 -29.65 28.72 -2.48
CA LEU A 16 -30.27 27.48 -2.96
C LEU A 16 -30.04 27.28 -4.45
N LEU A 17 -30.10 28.34 -5.25
CA LEU A 17 -29.83 28.29 -6.69
C LEU A 17 -28.36 27.97 -6.99
N ILE A 18 -27.43 28.51 -6.21
CA ILE A 18 -25.99 28.17 -6.29
C ILE A 18 -25.76 26.70 -5.95
N ILE A 19 -26.34 26.20 -4.85
CA ILE A 19 -26.23 24.79 -4.44
C ILE A 19 -26.83 23.87 -5.52
N TYR A 20 -27.98 24.24 -6.07
CA TYR A 20 -28.63 23.49 -7.15
C TYR A 20 -27.77 23.46 -8.43
N MET A 21 -27.19 24.60 -8.82
CA MET A 21 -26.25 24.68 -9.95
C MET A 21 -25.02 23.78 -9.72
N ILE A 22 -24.44 23.79 -8.52
CA ILE A 22 -23.31 22.91 -8.16
C ILE A 22 -23.72 21.44 -8.26
N TYR A 23 -24.90 21.07 -7.79
CA TYR A 23 -25.40 19.70 -7.88
C TYR A 23 -25.59 19.24 -9.33
N VAL A 24 -26.23 20.05 -10.18
CA VAL A 24 -26.47 19.74 -11.59
C VAL A 24 -25.15 19.67 -12.38
N LEU A 25 -24.18 20.53 -12.07
CA LEU A 25 -22.86 20.53 -12.71
C LEU A 25 -21.87 19.54 -12.07
N SER A 26 -22.24 18.90 -10.97
CA SER A 26 -21.37 17.94 -10.25
C SER A 26 -20.86 16.78 -11.12
N PRO A 27 -21.59 16.26 -12.13
CA PRO A 27 -21.04 15.21 -13.00
C PRO A 27 -19.90 15.70 -13.90
N LEU A 28 -19.89 16.99 -14.28
CA LEU A 28 -18.86 17.57 -15.14
C LEU A 28 -17.53 17.73 -14.40
N TRP A 29 -17.57 18.27 -13.19
CA TRP A 29 -16.37 18.48 -12.37
C TRP A 29 -15.99 17.26 -11.54
N GLY A 30 -16.95 16.43 -11.13
CA GLY A 30 -16.72 15.26 -10.28
C GLY A 30 -15.78 14.25 -10.93
N ASN A 31 -15.92 14.00 -12.24
CA ASN A 31 -15.01 13.12 -12.97
C ASN A 31 -13.60 13.71 -13.11
N ILE A 32 -13.49 15.03 -13.27
CA ILE A 32 -12.20 15.73 -13.34
C ILE A 32 -11.51 15.70 -11.97
N ILE A 33 -12.23 16.02 -10.90
CA ILE A 33 -11.72 15.99 -9.52
C ILE A 33 -11.24 14.58 -9.16
N LYS A 34 -12.03 13.54 -9.49
CA LYS A 34 -11.61 12.15 -9.31
C LYS A 34 -10.31 11.85 -10.05
N LYS A 35 -10.24 12.17 -11.35
CA LYS A 35 -9.02 11.93 -12.15
C LYS A 35 -7.80 12.66 -11.57
N VAL A 36 -7.96 13.91 -11.17
CA VAL A 36 -6.89 14.70 -10.53
C VAL A 36 -6.46 14.05 -9.22
N PHE A 37 -7.42 13.67 -8.36
CA PHE A 37 -7.11 13.01 -7.09
C PHE A 37 -6.35 11.70 -7.29
N TRP A 38 -6.80 10.83 -8.21
CA TRP A 38 -6.11 9.58 -8.56
C TRP A 38 -4.72 9.83 -9.16
N ALA A 39 -4.53 10.90 -9.94
CA ALA A 39 -3.23 11.28 -10.48
C ALA A 39 -2.25 11.77 -9.40
N PHE A 40 -2.74 12.31 -8.28
CA PHE A 40 -1.90 12.72 -7.14
C PHE A 40 -1.55 11.57 -6.19
N LEU A 41 -2.29 10.46 -6.19
CA LEU A 41 -2.00 9.33 -5.30
C LEU A 41 -0.55 8.82 -5.40
N PRO A 42 0.03 8.59 -6.60
CA PRO A 42 1.44 8.17 -6.71
C PRO A 42 2.41 9.15 -6.05
N VAL A 43 2.13 10.46 -6.11
CA VAL A 43 2.96 11.51 -5.48
C VAL A 43 2.86 11.44 -3.96
N ILE A 44 1.65 11.28 -3.43
CA ILE A 44 1.43 11.11 -1.98
C ILE A 44 2.11 9.83 -1.49
N THR A 45 1.95 8.72 -2.22
CA THR A 45 2.64 7.46 -1.93
C THR A 45 4.16 7.63 -1.96
N ALA A 46 4.70 8.35 -2.94
CA ALA A 46 6.13 8.65 -3.01
C ALA A 46 6.64 9.41 -1.78
N PHE A 47 5.85 10.37 -1.27
CA PHE A 47 6.19 11.10 -0.05
C PHE A 47 6.19 10.19 1.19
N ILE A 48 5.18 9.32 1.32
CA ILE A 48 5.09 8.34 2.41
C ILE A 48 6.28 7.38 2.35
N VAL A 49 6.60 6.84 1.17
CA VAL A 49 7.77 5.98 0.96
C VAL A 49 9.05 6.71 1.33
N ALA A 50 9.24 7.95 0.87
CA ALA A 50 10.39 8.77 1.24
C ALA A 50 10.48 9.00 2.75
N PHE A 51 9.35 9.23 3.43
CA PHE A 51 9.30 9.37 4.89
C PHE A 51 9.76 8.10 5.60
N ILE A 52 9.24 6.94 5.20
CA ILE A 52 9.59 5.63 5.77
C ILE A 52 11.08 5.33 5.59
N PHE A 53 11.65 5.64 4.43
CA PHE A 53 13.04 5.29 4.11
C PHE A 53 14.07 6.36 4.50
N ASN A 54 13.65 7.59 4.84
CA ASN A 54 14.57 8.65 5.24
C ASN A 54 15.47 8.28 6.43
N PRO A 55 15.01 7.60 7.49
CA PRO A 55 15.87 7.13 8.58
C PRO A 55 17.00 6.23 8.09
N MET A 56 16.71 5.32 7.15
CA MET A 56 17.72 4.43 6.56
C MET A 56 18.72 5.20 5.71
N VAL A 57 18.26 6.13 4.87
CA VAL A 57 19.13 7.01 4.08
C VAL A 57 20.04 7.83 4.98
N THR A 58 19.47 8.44 6.03
CA THR A 58 20.22 9.26 7.00
C THR A 58 21.23 8.40 7.77
N TRP A 59 20.89 7.15 8.08
CA TRP A 59 21.81 6.20 8.71
C TRP A 59 22.98 5.84 7.78
N LEU A 60 22.71 5.49 6.51
CA LEU A 60 23.75 5.26 5.50
C LEU A 60 24.66 6.49 5.33
N GLU A 61 24.05 7.69 5.29
CA GLU A 61 24.76 8.96 5.13
C GLU A 61 25.66 9.28 6.32
N LYS A 62 25.12 9.22 7.55
CA LYS A 62 25.84 9.70 8.74
C LYS A 62 26.71 8.63 9.40
N LYS A 63 26.29 7.36 9.38
CA LYS A 63 27.02 6.26 10.04
C LYS A 63 28.01 5.58 9.11
N ILE A 64 27.60 5.27 7.87
CA ILE A 64 28.47 4.61 6.89
C ILE A 64 29.23 5.62 6.02
N LYS A 65 28.90 6.92 6.13
CA LYS A 65 29.56 8.02 5.41
C LYS A 65 29.41 7.92 3.88
N ILE A 66 28.29 7.36 3.42
CA ILE A 66 27.94 7.31 2.00
C ILE A 66 27.30 8.64 1.59
N PRO A 67 27.71 9.29 0.49
CA PRO A 67 27.03 10.51 0.04
C PRO A 67 25.53 10.25 -0.19
N ARG A 68 24.68 11.21 0.22
CA ARG A 68 23.22 11.07 0.25
C ARG A 68 22.63 10.48 -1.04
N ILE A 69 23.10 10.92 -2.20
CA ILE A 69 22.63 10.41 -3.50
C ILE A 69 22.86 8.89 -3.65
N PHE A 70 24.02 8.38 -3.26
CA PHE A 70 24.33 6.95 -3.33
C PHE A 70 23.56 6.16 -2.27
N ALA A 71 23.34 6.74 -1.09
CA ALA A 71 22.48 6.13 -0.08
C ALA A 71 21.05 5.94 -0.59
N ILE A 72 20.47 6.97 -1.22
CA ILE A 72 19.13 6.92 -1.84
C ILE A 72 19.07 5.87 -2.94
N LEU A 73 20.05 5.86 -3.85
CA LEU A 73 20.11 4.87 -4.93
C LEU A 73 20.20 3.44 -4.38
N THR A 74 21.03 3.21 -3.37
CA THR A 74 21.18 1.91 -2.72
C THR A 74 19.87 1.41 -2.13
N ILE A 75 19.12 2.29 -1.45
CA ILE A 75 17.82 1.94 -0.88
C ILE A 75 16.82 1.60 -2.00
N TYR A 76 16.70 2.41 -3.04
CA TYR A 76 15.76 2.13 -4.12
C TYR A 76 16.09 0.86 -4.90
N VAL A 77 17.37 0.63 -5.21
CA VAL A 77 17.82 -0.61 -5.84
C VAL A 77 17.50 -1.81 -4.95
N SER A 78 17.72 -1.70 -3.64
CA SER A 78 17.38 -2.77 -2.69
C SER A 78 15.88 -3.05 -2.63
N ILE A 79 15.04 -2.01 -2.62
CA ILE A 79 13.58 -2.16 -2.64
C ILE A 79 13.12 -2.82 -3.94
N ILE A 80 13.60 -2.35 -5.09
CA ILE A 80 13.25 -2.93 -6.40
C ILE A 80 13.69 -4.39 -6.46
N ALA A 81 14.92 -4.69 -6.03
CA ALA A 81 15.42 -6.06 -5.98
C ALA A 81 14.58 -6.94 -5.04
N PHE A 82 14.19 -6.43 -3.87
CA PHE A 82 13.34 -7.15 -2.92
C PHE A 82 11.94 -7.42 -3.48
N VAL A 83 11.32 -6.43 -4.15
CA VAL A 83 10.02 -6.61 -4.81
C VAL A 83 10.13 -7.64 -5.95
N LEU A 84 11.17 -7.56 -6.79
CA LEU A 84 11.41 -8.54 -7.85
C LEU A 84 11.64 -9.94 -7.28
N PHE A 85 12.37 -10.05 -6.17
CA PHE A 85 12.55 -11.31 -5.46
C PHE A 85 11.21 -11.89 -5.00
N ILE A 86 10.36 -11.11 -4.32
CA ILE A 86 9.02 -11.58 -3.91
C ILE A 86 8.23 -12.02 -5.14
N VAL A 87 8.13 -11.20 -6.17
CA VAL A 87 7.29 -11.45 -7.33
C VAL A 87 7.74 -12.70 -8.11
N PHE A 88 9.04 -12.80 -8.43
CA PHE A 88 9.55 -13.85 -9.32
C PHE A 88 9.98 -15.13 -8.60
N VAL A 89 10.43 -15.04 -7.35
CA VAL A 89 10.92 -16.20 -6.58
C VAL A 89 9.87 -16.74 -5.63
N LEU A 90 9.07 -15.87 -4.99
CA LEU A 90 8.12 -16.31 -3.97
C LEU A 90 6.68 -16.43 -4.46
N VAL A 91 6.24 -15.60 -5.41
CA VAL A 91 4.84 -15.62 -5.88
C VAL A 91 4.71 -16.45 -7.14
N LYS A 92 5.48 -16.13 -8.19
CA LYS A 92 5.33 -16.74 -9.52
C LYS A 92 5.35 -18.28 -9.52
N PRO A 93 6.24 -18.98 -8.79
CA PRO A 93 6.29 -20.45 -8.83
C PRO A 93 5.02 -21.13 -8.32
N TYR A 94 4.24 -20.46 -7.47
CA TYR A 94 3.05 -21.03 -6.83
C TYR A 94 1.74 -20.57 -7.48
N ILE A 95 1.80 -19.82 -8.59
CA ILE A 95 0.58 -19.39 -9.30
C ILE A 95 -0.20 -20.60 -9.80
N ASP A 96 0.49 -21.62 -10.32
CA ASP A 96 -0.14 -22.83 -10.84
C ASP A 96 -0.82 -23.63 -9.70
N ASP A 97 -0.25 -23.60 -8.50
CA ASP A 97 -0.84 -24.22 -7.29
C ASP A 97 -2.14 -23.53 -6.86
N LEU A 98 -2.32 -22.22 -7.15
CA LEU A 98 -3.58 -21.51 -6.90
C LEU A 98 -4.75 -22.14 -7.66
N GLY A 99 -4.51 -22.68 -8.86
CA GLY A 99 -5.53 -23.39 -9.64
C GLY A 99 -6.06 -24.64 -8.94
N ASN A 100 -5.24 -25.28 -8.11
CA ASN A 100 -5.60 -26.48 -7.35
C ASN A 100 -6.34 -26.17 -6.04
N LEU A 101 -6.37 -24.92 -5.57
CA LEU A 101 -7.10 -24.51 -4.36
C LEU A 101 -8.60 -24.81 -4.46
N SER A 102 -9.16 -24.73 -5.67
CA SER A 102 -10.56 -25.06 -5.94
C SER A 102 -10.91 -26.48 -5.48
N VAL A 103 -10.01 -27.45 -5.72
CA VAL A 103 -10.20 -28.85 -5.28
C VAL A 103 -10.21 -28.94 -3.76
N GLY A 104 -9.29 -28.24 -3.08
CA GLY A 104 -9.24 -28.21 -1.62
C GLY A 104 -10.50 -27.62 -1.00
N VAL A 105 -11.00 -26.51 -1.54
CA VAL A 105 -12.22 -25.85 -1.07
C VAL A 105 -13.46 -26.71 -1.30
N ILE A 106 -13.58 -27.38 -2.46
CA ILE A 106 -14.66 -28.33 -2.72
C ILE A 106 -14.65 -29.45 -1.66
N ASN A 107 -13.50 -30.08 -1.43
CA ASN A 107 -13.37 -31.18 -0.47
C ASN A 107 -13.74 -30.75 0.96
N LEU A 108 -13.35 -29.54 1.38
CA LEU A 108 -13.71 -29.00 2.69
C LEU A 108 -15.22 -28.73 2.79
N LEU A 109 -15.82 -28.13 1.76
CA LEU A 109 -17.27 -27.86 1.73
C LEU A 109 -18.10 -29.14 1.65
N GLU A 110 -17.61 -30.18 0.97
CA GLU A 110 -18.23 -31.50 0.95
C GLU A 110 -18.18 -32.16 2.33
N GLN A 111 -17.04 -32.10 3.02
CA GLN A 111 -16.91 -32.60 4.40
C GLN A 111 -17.86 -31.86 5.35
N ILE A 112 -17.95 -30.53 5.25
CA ILE A 112 -18.91 -29.73 6.02
C ILE A 112 -20.36 -30.14 5.68
N GLY A 113 -20.68 -30.29 4.38
CA GLY A 113 -21.99 -30.73 3.93
C GLY A 113 -22.38 -32.09 4.50
N ASN A 114 -21.45 -33.04 4.52
CA ASN A 114 -21.64 -34.37 5.10
C ASN A 114 -21.79 -34.34 6.63
N LEU A 115 -21.00 -33.51 7.34
CA LEU A 115 -21.07 -33.39 8.81
C LEU A 115 -22.37 -32.76 9.29
N PHE A 116 -22.90 -31.77 8.57
CA PHE A 116 -24.11 -31.05 8.94
C PHE A 116 -25.36 -31.49 8.17
N ASN A 117 -25.22 -32.46 7.26
CA ASN A 117 -26.27 -32.94 6.36
C ASN A 117 -26.95 -31.81 5.56
N VAL A 118 -26.14 -30.90 5.02
CA VAL A 118 -26.55 -29.72 4.24
C VAL A 118 -26.00 -29.85 2.82
N ASP A 119 -26.82 -29.51 1.82
CA ASP A 119 -26.36 -29.41 0.45
C ASP A 119 -25.46 -28.19 0.26
N THR A 120 -24.19 -28.41 -0.04
CA THR A 120 -23.20 -27.35 -0.26
C THR A 120 -22.90 -27.09 -1.74
N THR A 121 -23.55 -27.78 -2.67
CA THR A 121 -23.28 -27.69 -4.13
C THR A 121 -23.30 -26.25 -4.67
N THR A 122 -24.27 -25.45 -4.23
CA THR A 122 -24.39 -24.05 -4.67
C THR A 122 -23.24 -23.18 -4.15
N ILE A 123 -22.81 -23.40 -2.91
CA ILE A 123 -21.69 -22.68 -2.29
C ILE A 123 -20.37 -23.12 -2.93
N GLN A 124 -20.22 -24.41 -3.23
CA GLN A 124 -19.06 -24.95 -3.95
C GLN A 124 -18.92 -24.28 -5.32
N ALA A 125 -19.99 -24.22 -6.11
CA ALA A 125 -19.96 -23.61 -7.44
C ALA A 125 -19.55 -22.13 -7.38
N GLN A 126 -20.13 -21.35 -6.46
CA GLN A 126 -19.76 -19.95 -6.26
C GLN A 126 -18.31 -19.78 -5.80
N ALA A 127 -17.86 -20.61 -4.85
CA ALA A 127 -16.48 -20.57 -4.36
C ALA A 127 -15.48 -20.87 -5.48
N VAL A 128 -15.75 -21.87 -6.32
CA VAL A 128 -14.92 -22.23 -7.48
C VAL A 128 -14.91 -21.10 -8.51
N GLU A 129 -16.04 -20.46 -8.79
CA GLU A 129 -16.11 -19.32 -9.71
C GLU A 129 -15.24 -18.15 -9.22
N VAL A 130 -15.35 -17.81 -7.93
CA VAL A 130 -14.51 -16.77 -7.30
C VAL A 130 -13.03 -17.15 -7.39
N LEU A 131 -12.65 -18.39 -7.05
CA LEU A 131 -11.25 -18.84 -7.13
C LEU A 131 -10.70 -18.80 -8.56
N ASN A 132 -11.48 -19.26 -9.54
CA ASN A 132 -11.09 -19.21 -10.95
C ASN A 132 -10.96 -17.77 -11.46
N SER A 133 -11.81 -16.84 -10.99
CA SER A 133 -11.69 -15.41 -11.32
C SER A 133 -10.43 -14.78 -10.73
N ILE A 134 -10.04 -15.16 -9.50
CA ILE A 134 -8.80 -14.71 -8.87
C ILE A 134 -7.59 -15.30 -9.60
N TYR A 135 -7.60 -16.61 -9.85
CA TYR A 135 -6.53 -17.30 -10.58
C TYR A 135 -6.30 -16.67 -11.95
N SER A 136 -7.37 -16.49 -12.74
CA SER A 136 -7.27 -15.89 -14.08
C SER A 136 -6.80 -14.43 -14.02
N SER A 137 -7.24 -13.64 -13.03
CA SER A 137 -6.76 -12.26 -12.84
C SER A 137 -5.27 -12.20 -12.54
N ILE A 138 -4.79 -13.07 -11.64
CA ILE A 138 -3.36 -13.18 -11.30
C ILE A 138 -2.58 -13.66 -12.52
N PHE A 139 -3.01 -14.75 -13.15
CA PHE A 139 -2.34 -15.31 -14.33
C PHE A 139 -2.26 -14.30 -15.49
N ASN A 140 -3.35 -13.59 -15.78
CA ASN A 140 -3.37 -12.56 -16.83
C ASN A 140 -2.48 -11.37 -16.48
N PHE A 141 -2.38 -10.99 -15.20
CA PHE A 141 -1.44 -9.96 -14.74
C PHE A 141 0.02 -10.38 -15.01
N PHE A 142 0.40 -11.61 -14.64
CA PHE A 142 1.77 -12.10 -14.84
C PHE A 142 2.14 -12.33 -16.31
N THR A 143 1.16 -12.69 -17.15
CA THR A 143 1.35 -12.86 -18.59
C THR A 143 1.14 -11.58 -19.38
N ALA A 144 0.74 -10.48 -18.73
CA ALA A 144 0.35 -9.22 -19.34
C ALA A 144 -0.61 -9.41 -20.53
N SER A 145 -1.62 -10.26 -20.38
CA SER A 145 -2.56 -10.63 -21.43
C SER A 145 -3.98 -10.09 -21.16
N GLY A 146 -4.78 -9.96 -22.23
CA GLY A 146 -6.15 -9.43 -22.16
C GLY A 146 -6.23 -8.03 -21.54
N ASP A 147 -7.25 -7.79 -20.72
CA ASP A 147 -7.46 -6.52 -20.02
C ASP A 147 -6.38 -6.21 -18.97
N ALA A 148 -5.66 -7.24 -18.50
CA ALA A 148 -4.61 -7.09 -17.49
C ALA A 148 -3.35 -6.39 -18.03
N ALA A 149 -3.13 -6.37 -19.35
CA ALA A 149 -2.02 -5.62 -19.95
C ALA A 149 -2.06 -4.13 -19.57
N SER A 150 -3.26 -3.55 -19.58
CA SER A 150 -3.48 -2.15 -19.16
C SER A 150 -3.17 -1.94 -17.68
N LEU A 151 -3.54 -2.91 -16.83
CA LEU A 151 -3.26 -2.88 -15.40
C LEU A 151 -1.76 -2.97 -15.12
N VAL A 152 -1.05 -3.91 -15.75
CA VAL A 152 0.41 -4.05 -15.64
C VAL A 152 1.10 -2.75 -16.05
N PHE A 153 0.71 -2.18 -17.19
CA PHE A 153 1.25 -0.91 -17.66
C PHE A 153 1.02 0.23 -16.65
N ASN A 154 -0.20 0.35 -16.11
CA ASN A 154 -0.52 1.37 -15.11
C ASN A 154 0.27 1.18 -13.80
N VAL A 155 0.47 -0.06 -13.35
CA VAL A 155 1.28 -0.38 -12.16
C VAL A 155 2.75 -0.02 -12.39
N VAL A 156 3.32 -0.37 -13.55
CA VAL A 156 4.72 -0.03 -13.90
C VAL A 156 4.90 1.48 -13.99
N LEU A 157 3.99 2.19 -14.66
CA LEU A 157 4.03 3.66 -14.74
C LEU A 157 3.92 4.31 -13.36
N SER A 158 2.95 3.88 -12.54
CA SER A 158 2.76 4.41 -11.19
C SER A 158 3.99 4.14 -10.32
N GLY A 159 4.57 2.95 -10.41
CA GLY A 159 5.81 2.58 -9.74
C GLY A 159 6.99 3.45 -10.16
N ALA A 160 7.14 3.71 -11.47
CA ALA A 160 8.17 4.61 -11.98
C ALA A 160 8.02 6.05 -11.44
N VAL A 161 6.77 6.56 -11.39
CA VAL A 161 6.48 7.88 -10.79
C VAL A 161 6.84 7.88 -9.30
N ILE A 162 6.46 6.85 -8.55
CA ILE A 162 6.77 6.73 -7.12
C ILE A 162 8.28 6.75 -6.88
N VAL A 163 9.05 6.02 -7.69
CA VAL A 163 10.52 5.99 -7.60
C VAL A 163 11.11 7.36 -7.90
N ILE A 164 10.77 7.96 -9.04
CA ILE A 164 11.35 9.26 -9.46
C ILE A 164 11.00 10.36 -8.46
N VAL A 165 9.72 10.48 -8.10
CA VAL A 165 9.24 11.51 -7.18
C VAL A 165 9.78 11.26 -5.77
N GLY A 166 9.87 10.01 -5.33
CA GLY A 166 10.37 9.67 -4.01
C GLY A 166 11.88 9.93 -3.87
N ILE A 167 12.67 9.74 -4.94
CA ILE A 167 14.07 10.20 -4.99
C ILE A 167 14.14 11.72 -4.78
N ILE A 168 13.29 12.48 -5.47
CA ILE A 168 13.25 13.95 -5.32
C ILE A 168 12.90 14.34 -3.88
N PHE A 169 11.92 13.67 -3.25
CA PHE A 169 11.57 13.91 -1.86
C PHE A 169 12.71 13.57 -0.90
N LEU A 170 13.36 12.42 -1.07
CA LEU A 170 14.49 12.01 -0.22
C LEU A 170 15.70 12.95 -0.34
N LEU A 171 15.99 13.43 -1.55
CA LEU A 171 17.05 14.41 -1.79
C LEU A 171 16.79 15.72 -1.04
N ASN A 172 15.54 16.19 -1.05
CA ASN A 172 15.14 17.45 -0.43
C ASN A 172 14.57 17.30 0.98
N PHE A 173 14.65 16.11 1.58
CA PHE A 173 13.91 15.79 2.80
C PHE A 173 14.30 16.68 4.00
N GLU A 174 15.60 16.97 4.15
CA GLU A 174 16.07 17.90 5.19
C GLU A 174 15.58 19.33 4.98
N THR A 175 15.55 19.78 3.72
CA THR A 175 14.98 21.08 3.36
C THR A 175 13.48 21.12 3.64
N ILE A 176 12.74 20.03 3.40
CA ILE A 176 11.31 19.93 3.74
C ILE A 176 11.14 20.08 5.25
N ILE A 177 11.90 19.37 6.07
CA ILE A 177 11.84 19.49 7.53
C ILE A 177 12.15 20.92 7.98
N GLN A 178 13.22 21.52 7.45
CA GLN A 178 13.62 22.89 7.82
C GLN A 178 12.53 23.92 7.45
N LYS A 179 12.01 23.87 6.22
CA LYS A 179 10.95 24.78 5.77
C LYS A 179 9.66 24.59 6.54
N THR A 180 9.30 23.35 6.87
CA THR A 180 8.15 23.06 7.74
C THR A 180 8.35 23.68 9.12
N LYS A 181 9.53 23.53 9.73
CA LYS A 181 9.87 24.20 11.00
C LYS A 181 9.73 25.71 10.92
N GLU A 182 10.34 26.34 9.91
CA GLU A 182 10.28 27.79 9.70
C GLU A 182 8.83 28.28 9.52
N TRP A 183 8.04 27.58 8.71
CA TRP A 183 6.63 27.91 8.48
C TRP A 183 5.80 27.80 9.76
N LEU A 184 5.95 26.72 10.54
CA LEU A 184 5.23 26.54 11.79
C LEU A 184 5.56 27.64 12.82
N LEU A 185 6.83 28.01 12.95
CA LEU A 185 7.25 29.05 13.90
C LEU A 185 6.81 30.45 13.48
N LEU A 186 6.71 30.73 12.17
CA LEU A 186 6.31 32.04 11.63
C LEU A 186 4.79 32.24 11.56
N ARG A 187 4.04 31.18 11.22
CA ARG A 187 2.59 31.28 10.92
C ARG A 187 1.68 30.76 12.02
N GLU A 188 2.16 29.82 12.83
CA GLU A 188 1.35 29.15 13.85
C GLU A 188 1.84 29.54 15.25
N SER A 189 2.46 28.60 15.97
CA SER A 189 2.96 28.83 17.31
C SER A 189 4.10 27.87 17.64
N ASN A 190 4.90 28.22 18.65
CA ASN A 190 5.92 27.33 19.18
C ASN A 190 5.33 26.02 19.75
N GLN A 191 4.10 26.06 20.27
CA GLN A 191 3.39 24.86 20.74
C GLN A 191 3.06 23.91 19.59
N MET A 192 2.56 24.43 18.47
CA MET A 192 2.27 23.64 17.27
C MET A 192 3.55 23.00 16.71
N TYR A 193 4.66 23.74 16.69
CA TYR A 193 5.97 23.21 16.31
C TYR A 193 6.40 22.04 17.20
N GLN A 194 6.28 22.18 18.52
CA GLN A 194 6.61 21.10 19.45
C GLN A 194 5.73 19.87 19.21
N TYR A 195 4.42 20.06 19.04
CA TYR A 195 3.50 18.97 18.76
C TYR A 195 3.88 18.20 17.48
N VAL A 196 4.08 18.91 16.36
CA VAL A 196 4.47 18.29 15.08
C VAL A 196 5.86 17.65 15.16
N SER A 197 6.81 18.27 15.86
CA SER A 197 8.14 17.70 16.05
C SER A 197 8.11 16.41 16.87
N THR A 198 7.31 16.36 17.93
CA THR A 198 7.11 15.14 18.74
C THR A 198 6.42 14.07 17.91
N LEU A 199 5.33 14.42 17.20
CA LEU A 199 4.65 13.50 16.29
C LEU A 199 5.61 12.92 15.25
N TYR A 200 6.44 13.77 14.62
CA TYR A 200 7.45 13.34 13.67
C TYR A 200 8.44 12.34 14.29
N HIS A 201 8.92 12.63 15.51
CA HIS A 201 9.86 11.76 16.22
C HIS A 201 9.23 10.41 16.57
N ASP A 202 8.02 10.42 17.14
CA ASP A 202 7.30 9.21 17.56
C ASP A 202 6.93 8.33 16.37
N LEU A 203 6.41 8.93 15.28
CA LEU A 203 6.12 8.20 14.04
C LEU A 203 7.38 7.61 13.42
N THR A 204 8.48 8.36 13.41
CA THR A 204 9.75 7.87 12.87
C THR A 204 10.29 6.70 13.69
N ASN A 205 10.28 6.80 15.02
CA ASN A 205 10.73 5.73 15.92
C ASN A 205 9.85 4.49 15.79
N TYR A 206 8.52 4.68 15.72
CA TYR A 206 7.57 3.59 15.51
C TYR A 206 7.85 2.85 14.20
N LEU A 207 8.00 3.56 13.08
CA LEU A 207 8.29 2.93 11.79
C LEU A 207 9.62 2.19 11.79
N VAL A 208 10.66 2.76 12.40
CA VAL A 208 11.97 2.09 12.50
C VAL A 208 11.86 0.82 13.35
N ALA A 209 11.15 0.86 14.47
CA ALA A 209 10.89 -0.30 15.30
C ALA A 209 10.13 -1.38 14.52
N GLU A 210 9.09 -0.99 13.78
CA GLU A 210 8.26 -1.91 13.00
C GLU A 210 9.05 -2.63 11.91
N ILE A 211 9.93 -1.92 11.20
CA ILE A 211 10.82 -2.53 10.20
C ILE A 211 11.81 -3.51 10.86
N ILE A 212 12.35 -3.17 12.03
CA ILE A 212 13.25 -4.07 12.76
C ILE A 212 12.50 -5.33 13.21
N ILE A 213 11.29 -5.17 13.74
CA ILE A 213 10.43 -6.28 14.16
C ILE A 213 10.11 -7.18 12.97
N ALA A 214 9.71 -6.61 11.83
CA ALA A 214 9.46 -7.36 10.60
C ALA A 214 10.70 -8.15 10.15
N GLY A 215 11.89 -7.56 10.23
CA GLY A 215 13.15 -8.24 9.92
C GLY A 215 13.46 -9.38 10.89
N ILE A 216 13.22 -9.19 12.19
CA ILE A 216 13.39 -10.25 13.21
C ILE A 216 12.41 -11.39 12.93
N GLN A 217 11.13 -11.09 12.71
CA GLN A 217 10.11 -12.09 12.42
C GLN A 217 10.40 -12.85 11.12
N PHE A 218 10.89 -12.16 10.08
CA PHE A 218 11.36 -12.83 8.87
C PHE A 218 12.40 -13.91 9.20
N ILE A 219 13.44 -13.54 9.96
CA ILE A 219 14.54 -14.45 10.33
C ILE A 219 14.04 -15.59 11.22
N GLU A 220 13.20 -15.29 12.21
CA GLU A 220 12.64 -16.27 13.14
C GLU A 220 11.82 -17.32 12.39
N TYR A 221 10.83 -16.91 11.61
CA TYR A 221 9.93 -17.85 10.95
C TYR A 221 10.61 -18.56 9.78
N ALA A 222 11.37 -17.85 8.94
CA ALA A 222 12.13 -18.52 7.88
C ALA A 222 13.12 -19.53 8.47
N GLY A 223 13.86 -19.13 9.53
CA GLY A 223 14.81 -19.99 10.22
C GLY A 223 14.17 -21.23 10.85
N LEU A 224 13.05 -21.05 11.56
CA LEU A 224 12.28 -22.16 12.14
C LEU A 224 11.81 -23.15 11.05
N PHE A 225 11.24 -22.66 9.95
CA PHE A 225 10.80 -23.53 8.86
C PHE A 225 11.96 -24.18 8.09
N PHE A 226 13.12 -23.54 8.01
CA PHE A 226 14.32 -24.20 7.50
C PHE A 226 14.78 -25.33 8.41
N ILE A 227 14.78 -25.13 9.74
CA ILE A 227 15.16 -26.18 10.70
C ILE A 227 14.17 -27.35 10.62
N ILE A 228 12.86 -27.08 10.61
CA ILE A 228 11.83 -28.12 10.41
C ILE A 228 12.03 -28.81 9.05
N GLY A 229 12.37 -28.04 8.01
CA GLY A 229 12.68 -28.52 6.66
C GLY A 229 13.84 -29.53 6.60
N LEU A 230 14.78 -29.50 7.55
CA LEU A 230 15.84 -30.50 7.66
C LEU A 230 15.30 -31.89 8.07
N PHE A 231 14.21 -31.93 8.83
CA PHE A 231 13.56 -33.16 9.28
C PHE A 231 12.43 -33.59 8.35
N ILE A 232 11.70 -32.62 7.78
CA ILE A 232 10.57 -32.84 6.87
C ILE A 232 10.78 -31.96 5.62
N PRO A 233 11.36 -32.51 4.54
CA PRO A 233 11.79 -31.73 3.37
C PRO A 233 10.71 -30.87 2.70
N GLU A 234 9.44 -31.25 2.81
CA GLU A 234 8.30 -30.53 2.22
C GLU A 234 8.19 -29.08 2.71
N TYR A 235 8.56 -28.80 3.96
CA TYR A 235 8.46 -27.44 4.51
C TYR A 235 9.58 -26.50 4.07
N MET A 236 10.68 -27.02 3.51
CA MET A 236 11.82 -26.21 3.09
C MET A 236 11.47 -25.27 1.92
N THR A 237 10.58 -25.73 1.04
CA THR A 237 10.09 -24.97 -0.13
C THR A 237 9.31 -23.73 0.30
N TYR A 238 8.53 -23.83 1.38
CA TYR A 238 7.66 -22.75 1.86
C TYR A 238 8.32 -21.83 2.89
N ALA A 239 9.50 -22.17 3.42
CA ALA A 239 10.14 -21.45 4.52
C ALA A 239 10.30 -19.94 4.23
N LEU A 240 10.78 -19.58 3.04
CA LEU A 240 10.96 -18.18 2.64
C LEU A 240 9.63 -17.46 2.40
N VAL A 241 8.66 -18.14 1.80
CA VAL A 241 7.32 -17.59 1.55
C VAL A 241 6.65 -17.26 2.88
N LEU A 242 6.68 -18.20 3.84
CA LEU A 242 6.12 -18.02 5.17
C LEU A 242 6.85 -16.92 5.94
N GLY A 243 8.19 -16.88 5.90
CA GLY A 243 8.97 -15.80 6.51
C GLY A 243 8.58 -14.42 5.98
N VAL A 244 8.46 -14.25 4.66
CA VAL A 244 8.04 -12.97 4.06
C VAL A 244 6.60 -12.63 4.43
N CYS A 245 5.68 -13.59 4.36
CA CYS A 245 4.28 -13.37 4.74
C CYS A 245 4.17 -12.87 6.19
N VAL A 246 4.85 -13.54 7.12
CA VAL A 246 4.81 -13.14 8.54
C VAL A 246 5.42 -11.76 8.74
N ALA A 247 6.57 -11.48 8.12
CA ALA A 247 7.19 -10.15 8.17
C ALA A 247 6.30 -9.06 7.57
N MET A 248 5.56 -9.35 6.51
CA MET A 248 4.61 -8.38 5.93
C MET A 248 3.38 -8.16 6.82
N PHE A 249 2.85 -9.22 7.41
CA PHE A 249 1.69 -9.11 8.32
C PHE A 249 2.04 -8.42 9.64
N SER A 250 3.31 -8.49 10.08
CA SER A 250 3.77 -7.76 11.25
C SER A 250 3.63 -6.25 11.08
N LEU A 251 3.92 -5.74 9.88
CA LEU A 251 3.89 -4.30 9.57
C LEU A 251 2.48 -3.69 9.68
N VAL A 252 1.43 -4.52 9.78
CA VAL A 252 0.07 -4.06 10.06
C VAL A 252 -0.02 -3.81 11.57
N PRO A 253 -0.26 -2.56 12.02
CA PRO A 253 -0.38 -2.27 13.44
C PRO A 253 -1.50 -3.12 14.05
N TYR A 254 -1.16 -3.95 15.03
CA TYR A 254 -2.15 -4.46 15.97
C TYR A 254 -2.60 -3.25 16.79
N PHE A 255 -3.65 -2.56 16.34
CA PHE A 255 -4.33 -1.58 17.18
C PHE A 255 -4.80 -2.32 18.44
N GLY A 256 -4.13 -2.07 19.56
CA GLY A 256 -4.38 -2.67 20.87
C GLY A 256 -4.02 -1.69 21.96
#